data_AF-A0A816HV81-F1
#
_entry.id   AF-A0A816HV81-F1
#
_cell.length_a   1.000
_cell.length_b   1.000
_cell.length_c   1.000
_cell.angle_alpha   90.00
_cell.angle_beta   90.00
_cell.angle_gamma   90.00
#
_symmetry.space_group_name_H-M   'P 1'
#
loop_
_entity.id
_entity.type
_entity.pdbx_description
1 polymer ?
#
loop_
_entity_poly.entity_id
_entity_poly.type
_entity_poly.pdbx_seq_one_letter_code
_entity_poly.pdbx_strand_id
1 'polypeptide(L)' 'LIFLILFILNSILWINNTSAVIPFTTFLELFVLWFFISIPSVFGGAYFGYKYPMLENPIQTNQIQRQIPKKTLFTKPLI' A
#
# COMPACT_ATOMS: atom_id res chain seq x y z
N LEU A 1 10.81 -3.44 -1.59
CA LEU A 1 11.12 -4.57 -2.49
C LEU A 1 12.09 -4.16 -3.61
N ILE A 2 11.78 -3.14 -4.42
CA ILE A 2 12.65 -2.69 -5.54
C ILE A 2 14.10 -2.41 -5.12
N PHE A 3 14.32 -1.66 -4.02
CA PHE A 3 15.68 -1.36 -3.53
C PHE A 3 16.47 -2.60 -3.10
N LEU A 4 15.79 -3.61 -2.55
CA LEU A 4 16.43 -4.87 -2.17
C LEU A 4 16.90 -5.64 -3.41
N ILE A 5 16.06 -5.70 -4.45
CA ILE A 5 16.39 -6.34 -5.72
C ILE A 5 17.55 -5.61 -6.39
N LEU A 6 17.52 -4.28 -6.44
CA LEU A 6 18.63 -3.46 -6.95
C LEU A 6 19.91 -3.68 -6.16
N PHE A 7 19.84 -3.79 -4.82
CA PHE A 7 21.01 -4.03 -3.97
C PHE A 7 21.63 -5.41 -4.22
N ILE A 8 20.80 -6.45 -4.34
CA ILE A 8 21.26 -7.82 -4.64
C ILE A 8 21.88 -7.88 -6.03
N LEU A 9 21.21 -7.33 -7.05
CA LEU A 9 21.73 -7.28 -8.41
C LEU A 9 23.03 -6.47 -8.48
N ASN A 10 23.09 -5.30 -7.84
CA ASN A 10 24.30 -4.47 -7.82
C ASN A 10 25.46 -5.16 -7.09
N SER A 11 25.19 -5.94 -6.02
CA SER A 11 26.21 -6.76 -5.35
C SER A 11 26.78 -7.85 -6.26
N ILE A 12 25.92 -8.53 -7.05
CA ILE A 12 26.36 -9.54 -8.03
C ILE A 12 27.20 -8.88 -9.13
N LEU A 13 26.81 -7.71 -9.62
CA LEU A 13 27.55 -6.96 -10.63
C LEU A 13 28.93 -6.52 -10.12
N TRP A 14 29.02 -6.17 -8.84
CA TRP A 14 30.28 -5.84 -8.13
C TRP A 14 31.25 -7.02 -8.13
N ILE A 15 30.77 -8.20 -7.77
CA ILE A 15 31.59 -9.43 -7.75
C ILE A 15 32.13 -9.76 -9.14
N ASN A 16 31.33 -9.53 -10.18
CA ASN A 16 31.71 -9.81 -11.56
C ASN A 16 32.53 -8.68 -12.22
N ASN A 17 32.90 -7.61 -11.50
CA ASN A 17 33.61 -6.42 -12.01
C ASN A 17 33.06 -5.91 -13.34
N THR A 18 31.73 -5.94 -13.48
CA THR A 18 31.08 -5.53 -14.72
C THR A 18 31.02 -4.02 -14.83
N SER A 19 31.16 -3.48 -16.05
CA SER A 19 31.07 -2.04 -16.29
C SER A 19 29.67 -1.45 -16.01
N ALA A 20 28.67 -2.31 -15.75
CA ALA A 20 27.30 -1.94 -15.39
C ALA A 20 27.10 -1.79 -13.87
N VAL A 21 28.18 -1.89 -13.08
CA VAL A 21 28.14 -1.59 -11.64
C VAL A 21 27.69 -0.15 -11.43
N ILE A 22 26.66 0.01 -10.61
CA ILE A 22 26.16 1.32 -10.22
C ILE A 22 27.11 1.86 -9.14
N PRO A 23 27.74 3.03 -9.36
CA PRO A 23 28.60 3.64 -8.35
C PRO A 23 27.77 4.06 -7.13
N PHE A 24 28.40 4.03 -5.96
CA PHE A 24 27.74 4.24 -4.67
C PHE A 24 26.92 5.55 -4.61
N THR A 25 27.42 6.60 -5.25
CA THR A 25 26.75 7.91 -5.33
C THR A 25 25.39 7.84 -6.01
N THR A 26 25.29 7.16 -7.16
CA THR A 26 24.01 7.03 -7.89
C THR A 26 22.99 6.23 -7.09
N PHE A 27 23.44 5.23 -6.33
CA PHE A 27 22.55 4.48 -5.44
C PHE A 27 21.99 5.38 -4.33
N LEU A 28 22.83 6.23 -3.73
CA LEU A 28 22.43 7.20 -2.71
C LEU A 28 21.48 8.27 -3.27
N GLU A 29 21.75 8.80 -4.47
CA GLU A 29 20.88 9.76 -5.15
C GLU A 29 19.47 9.20 -5.39
N LEU A 30 19.39 7.95 -5.89
CA LEU A 30 18.11 7.27 -6.10
C LEU A 30 17.35 7.08 -4.79
N PHE A 31 18.05 6.73 -3.72
CA PHE A 31 17.45 6.60 -2.39
C PHE A 31 16.90 7.94 -1.91
N VAL A 32 17.73 8.99 -1.90
CA VAL A 32 17.32 10.33 -1.46
C VAL A 32 16.13 10.84 -2.29
N LEU A 33 16.20 10.76 -3.61
CA LEU A 33 15.12 11.20 -4.51
C LEU A 33 13.81 10.45 -4.23
N TRP A 34 13.88 9.13 -4.03
CA TRP A 34 12.70 8.33 -3.73
C TRP A 34 12.07 8.69 -2.37
N PHE A 35 12.89 8.86 -1.34
CA PHE A 35 12.42 9.27 -0.02
C PHE A 35 11.82 10.69 -0.06
N PHE A 36 12.49 11.63 -0.72
CA PHE A 36 12.08 13.02 -0.79
C PHE A 36 10.81 13.23 -1.61
N ILE A 37 10.47 12.31 -2.52
CA ILE A 37 9.19 12.35 -3.24
C ILE A 37 8.10 11.64 -2.45
N SER A 38 8.39 10.44 -1.92
CA SER A 38 7.37 9.59 -1.31
C SER A 38 6.91 10.11 0.06
N ILE A 39 7.85 10.51 0.92
CA ILE A 39 7.53 11.00 2.28
C ILE A 39 6.58 12.20 2.22
N PRO A 40 6.96 13.35 1.64
CA PRO A 40 6.08 14.53 1.67
C PRO A 40 4.77 14.30 0.91
N SER A 41 4.76 13.43 -0.11
CA SER A 41 3.53 13.06 -0.81
C SER A 41 2.56 12.31 0.12
N VAL A 42 3.03 11.33 0.88
CA VAL A 42 2.21 10.59 1.85
C VAL A 42 1.74 11.49 2.99
N PHE A 43 2.64 12.30 3.56
CA PHE A 43 2.29 13.23 4.64
C PHE A 43 1.32 14.31 4.16
N GLY A 44 1.52 14.86 2.96
CA GLY A 44 0.59 15.80 2.34
C GLY A 44 -0.79 15.18 2.14
N GLY A 45 -0.84 13.99 1.53
CA GLY A 45 -2.09 13.24 1.34
C GLY A 45 -2.81 12.94 2.66
N ALA A 46 -2.08 12.50 3.70
CA ALA A 46 -2.65 12.26 5.01
C ALA A 46 -3.17 13.56 5.67
N TYR A 47 -2.41 14.65 5.60
CA TYR A 47 -2.81 15.94 6.15
C TYR A 47 -4.11 16.45 5.51
N PHE A 48 -4.21 16.40 4.18
CA PHE A 48 -5.44 16.76 3.49
C PHE A 48 -6.57 15.77 3.82
N GLY A 49 -6.29 14.47 3.86
CA GLY A 49 -7.26 13.42 4.17
C GLY A 49 -7.90 13.55 5.56
N TYR A 50 -7.13 13.93 6.58
CA TYR A 50 -7.66 14.18 7.93
C TYR A 50 -8.49 15.47 8.05
N LYS A 51 -8.29 16.42 7.14
CA LYS A 51 -9.03 17.69 7.15
C LYS A 51 -10.44 17.56 6.59
N TYR A 52 -10.69 16.53 5.78
CA TYR A 52 -12.05 16.23 5.31
C TYR A 52 -12.84 15.51 6.41
N PRO A 53 -14.09 15.93 6.67
CA PRO A 53 -14.96 15.20 7.59
C PRO A 53 -15.14 13.77 7.06
N MET A 54 -15.16 12.79 7.97
CA MET A 54 -15.52 11.42 7.61
C MET A 54 -16.85 11.46 6.86
N LEU A 55 -16.88 10.82 5.68
CA LEU A 55 -18.09 10.72 4.89
C LEU A 55 -19.15 10.06 5.79
N GLU A 56 -20.13 10.85 6.22
CA GLU A 56 -21.23 10.34 7.02
C GLU A 56 -21.93 9.26 6.21
N ASN A 57 -22.15 8.11 6.84
CA ASN A 57 -22.79 7.01 6.16
C ASN A 57 -24.15 7.53 5.65
N PRO A 58 -24.50 7.39 4.36
CA PRO A 58 -25.70 8.02 3.77
C PRO A 58 -27.00 7.50 4.38
N ILE A 59 -26.90 6.55 5.31
CA ILE A 59 -27.96 5.85 5.98
C ILE A 59 -27.56 5.69 7.45
N GLN A 60 -28.46 6.10 8.35
CA GLN A 60 -28.36 5.75 9.77
C GLN A 60 -28.45 4.23 9.89
N THR A 61 -27.35 3.58 10.26
CA THR A 61 -27.36 2.15 10.52
C THR A 61 -28.14 1.93 11.81
N ASN A 62 -29.30 1.30 11.73
CA ASN A 62 -30.01 0.84 12.92
C ASN A 62 -29.10 -0.17 13.65
N GLN A 63 -28.71 0.12 14.89
CA GLN A 63 -27.80 -0.71 15.68
C GLN A 63 -28.40 -2.06 16.08
N ILE A 64 -29.73 -2.22 15.94
CA ILE A 64 -30.39 -3.51 16.11
C ILE A 64 -29.99 -4.41 14.94
N GLN A 65 -29.28 -5.50 15.25
CA GLN A 65 -29.02 -6.54 14.27
C GLN A 65 -30.36 -7.02 13.70
N ARG A 66 -30.52 -6.95 12.38
CA ARG A 66 -31.72 -7.49 11.73
C ARG A 66 -31.88 -8.94 12.17
N GLN A 67 -32.98 -9.23 12.84
CA GLN A 67 -33.32 -10.61 13.21
C GLN A 67 -33.38 -11.44 11.93
N ILE A 68 -32.64 -12.55 11.90
CA ILE A 68 -32.62 -13.43 10.75
C ILE A 68 -34.02 -14.07 10.65
N PRO A 69 -34.78 -13.83 9.57
CA PRO A 69 -36.08 -14.46 9.41
C PRO A 69 -35.91 -15.98 9.38
N LYS A 70 -36.86 -16.70 9.99
CA LYS A 70 -36.86 -18.17 9.96
C LYS A 70 -36.91 -18.62 8.49
N LYS A 71 -35.84 -19.24 8.00
CA LYS A 71 -35.77 -19.79 6.64
C LYS A 71 -36.85 -20.86 6.49
N THR A 72 -37.76 -20.67 5.54
CA THR A 72 -38.78 -21.69 5.19
C THR A 72 -38.12 -22.84 4.42
N LEU A 73 -38.82 -23.98 4.34
CA LEU A 73 -38.34 -25.21 3.69
C LEU A 73 -37.90 -25.02 2.23
N PHE A 74 -38.45 -24.01 1.54
CA PHE A 74 -38.11 -23.65 0.16
C PHE A 74 -36.82 -22.80 0.02
N THR A 75 -36.31 -22.24 1.11
CA THR A 75 -35.10 -21.38 1.11
C THR A 75 -33.84 -22.12 1.57
N LYS A 76 -33.94 -23.43 1.84
CA LYS A 76 -32.79 -24.29 2.10
C LYS A 76 -32.32 -24.87 0.76
N PRO A 77 -31.03 -24.74 0.39
CA PRO A 77 -30.52 -25.50 -0.74
C PRO A 77 -30.70 -26.99 -0.43
N LEU A 78 -31.24 -27.73 -1.39
CA LEU A 78 -31.32 -29.18 -1.37
C LEU A 78 -29.93 -29.71 -1.68
N ILE A 79 -28.98 -29.64 -0.73
CA ILE A 79 -27.71 -30.38 -0.62
C ILE A 79 -26.97 -29.85 0.61
#